data_AF-A0A812G2W2-F1
#
_entry.id   AF-A0A812G2W2-F1
#
_cell.length_a   1.000
_cell.length_b   1.000
_cell.length_c   1.000
_cell.angle_alpha   90.00
_cell.angle_beta   90.00
_cell.angle_gamma   90.00
#
_symmetry.space_group_name_H-M   'P 1'
#
loop_
_entity.id
_entity.type
_entity.pdbx_description
1 polymer ?
#
loop_
_entity_poly.entity_id
_entity_poly.type
_entity_poly.pdbx_seq_one_letter_code
_entity_poly.pdbx_strand_id
1 'polypeptide(L)'
;MQTAARWLLPWLLPYSAWTRAAITEESHALNFVQRKVLPRVAPPPTLSAVQSVPSQPWLMHKYIFVAHHKAGVFLMGDLKTSIFRALGAAESDMGVWSQPCYPGECVSPEAPIQFWMDLYSYERAQEAREAAGAKGMRVVGIVRDPVSMIVSAYCYHHRGEELYNLMFLPELILQLMGPKEGLKFVAERMLPLVANMTSAFELPSNDTFHLVYEKVTSSSVGFDQQVGEMTSFLFQDLITPAQRSQVLNATQSADLHRHPAVGNHGNDQECEDQVRKYVPSLPPELLSRYRSFQERLGYAVP
;
A
#
# COMPACT_ATOMS: atom_id res chain seq x y z
N MET A 1 13.12 -49.51 32.52
CA MET A 1 11.87 -48.76 32.77
C MET A 1 11.78 -47.65 31.73
N GLN A 2 10.65 -47.55 31.05
CA GLN A 2 10.37 -46.54 30.02
C GLN A 2 9.44 -45.47 30.61
N THR A 3 9.65 -44.20 30.26
CA THR A 3 8.57 -43.20 30.16
C THR A 3 9.03 -42.09 29.24
N ALA A 4 8.48 -42.04 28.02
CA ALA A 4 8.67 -40.95 27.08
C ALA A 4 7.52 -39.93 27.25
N ALA A 5 7.85 -38.66 27.45
CA ALA A 5 6.88 -37.57 27.44
C ALA A 5 6.76 -36.98 26.03
N ARG A 6 5.81 -37.51 25.24
CA ARG A 6 5.39 -36.89 23.98
C ARG A 6 4.51 -35.68 24.29
N TRP A 7 5.00 -34.48 24.01
CA TRP A 7 4.13 -33.31 23.86
C TRP A 7 3.60 -33.29 22.42
N LEU A 8 2.28 -33.51 22.29
CA LEU A 8 1.57 -33.38 21.04
C LEU A 8 1.26 -31.91 20.79
N LEU A 9 1.77 -31.37 19.68
CA LEU A 9 1.30 -30.12 19.09
C LEU A 9 -0.06 -30.34 18.42
N PRO A 10 -1.10 -29.56 18.73
CA PRO A 10 -2.30 -29.45 17.92
C PRO A 10 -2.40 -28.09 17.20
N TRP A 11 -3.18 -28.05 16.13
CA TRP A 11 -3.61 -26.85 15.38
C TRP A 11 -2.58 -26.18 14.44
N LEU A 12 -2.31 -26.87 13.32
CA LEU A 12 -2.19 -26.17 12.03
C LEU A 12 -3.59 -26.08 11.42
N LEU A 13 -4.19 -24.88 11.43
CA LEU A 13 -5.33 -24.55 10.57
C LEU A 13 -4.87 -23.53 9.53
N PRO A 14 -5.19 -23.73 8.23
CA PRO A 14 -4.77 -22.80 7.19
C PRO A 14 -5.56 -21.48 7.27
N TYR A 15 -4.82 -20.37 7.40
CA TYR A 15 -5.34 -19.02 7.22
C TYR A 15 -5.62 -18.77 5.73
N SER A 16 -6.77 -19.23 5.23
CA SER A 16 -7.16 -19.04 3.81
C SER A 16 -8.69 -18.91 3.64
N ALA A 17 -9.30 -17.90 4.26
CA ALA A 17 -10.76 -17.72 4.26
C ALA A 17 -11.26 -16.26 4.41
N TRP A 18 -10.62 -15.26 3.79
CA TRP A 18 -11.06 -13.85 3.89
C TRP A 18 -11.16 -13.11 2.54
N THR A 19 -11.91 -13.67 1.58
CA THR A 19 -12.55 -12.91 0.49
C THR A 19 -13.80 -13.64 -0.02
N ARG A 20 -15.01 -13.29 0.46
CA ARG A 20 -16.28 -13.62 -0.22
C ARG A 20 -17.52 -12.90 0.37
N ALA A 21 -17.90 -11.78 -0.24
CA ALA A 21 -19.25 -11.21 -0.37
C ALA A 21 -19.13 -9.80 -0.96
N ALA A 22 -20.02 -9.26 -1.79
CA ALA A 22 -20.92 -9.85 -2.79
C ALA A 22 -21.31 -8.71 -3.75
N ILE A 23 -21.29 -8.92 -5.07
CA ILE A 23 -21.88 -7.99 -6.05
C ILE A 23 -22.64 -8.82 -7.08
N THR A 24 -23.93 -8.54 -7.22
CA THR A 24 -24.82 -9.15 -8.23
C THR A 24 -25.33 -8.09 -9.20
N GLU A 25 -25.63 -8.53 -10.42
CA GLU A 25 -25.99 -7.72 -11.59
C GLU A 25 -27.37 -7.03 -11.45
N GLU A 26 -27.56 -5.93 -12.19
CA GLU A 26 -28.74 -5.76 -13.09
C GLU A 26 -28.46 -4.69 -14.17
N SER A 27 -29.33 -4.61 -15.20
CA SER A 27 -28.89 -4.30 -16.58
C SER A 27 -29.90 -3.53 -17.47
N HIS A 28 -29.44 -3.05 -18.64
CA HIS A 28 -30.17 -2.38 -19.75
C HIS A 28 -30.73 -0.96 -19.44
N ALA A 29 -31.01 -0.03 -20.37
CA ALA A 29 -31.04 0.03 -21.85
C ALA A 29 -30.73 1.50 -22.33
N LEU A 30 -30.80 1.99 -23.59
CA LEU A 30 -31.17 1.51 -24.94
C LEU A 30 -30.48 2.42 -26.03
N ASN A 31 -30.95 2.42 -27.29
CA ASN A 31 -30.42 3.17 -28.46
C ASN A 31 -31.19 4.50 -28.75
N PHE A 32 -30.59 5.46 -29.48
CA PHE A 32 -30.95 5.75 -30.90
C PHE A 32 -30.04 6.81 -31.59
N VAL A 33 -30.09 6.85 -32.93
CA VAL A 33 -29.21 7.64 -33.82
C VAL A 33 -29.93 8.85 -34.43
N GLN A 34 -29.24 9.98 -34.61
CA GLN A 34 -29.57 10.97 -35.64
C GLN A 34 -28.32 11.35 -36.45
N ARG A 35 -28.37 11.15 -37.77
CA ARG A 35 -27.34 11.61 -38.72
C ARG A 35 -27.68 13.02 -39.20
N LYS A 36 -26.78 13.99 -38.97
CA LYS A 36 -26.73 15.24 -39.74
C LYS A 36 -25.66 15.13 -40.81
N VAL A 37 -26.00 15.44 -42.06
CA VAL A 37 -25.03 15.59 -43.14
C VAL A 37 -24.40 16.97 -43.02
N LEU A 38 -23.07 17.03 -42.97
CA LEU A 38 -22.28 18.26 -42.90
C LEU A 38 -21.32 18.35 -44.11
N PRO A 39 -20.88 19.56 -44.49
CA PRO A 39 -20.25 19.81 -45.78
C PRO A 39 -18.84 19.20 -45.92
N ARG A 40 -18.34 19.14 -47.16
CA ARG A 40 -17.03 18.60 -47.53
C ARG A 40 -15.90 19.27 -46.72
N VAL A 41 -15.31 18.49 -45.82
CA VAL A 41 -14.08 18.85 -45.08
C VAL A 41 -12.85 18.57 -45.94
N ALA A 42 -11.76 19.29 -45.66
CA ALA A 42 -10.42 19.02 -46.20
C ALA A 42 -10.01 17.54 -46.03
N PRO A 43 -9.09 16.99 -46.86
CA PRO A 43 -8.58 15.64 -46.67
C PRO A 43 -8.09 15.47 -45.22
N PRO A 44 -8.52 14.40 -44.50
CA PRO A 44 -8.20 14.25 -43.10
C PRO A 44 -6.68 14.11 -42.93
N PRO A 45 -6.11 14.60 -41.81
CA PRO A 45 -4.74 14.27 -41.45
C PRO A 45 -4.60 12.75 -41.45
N THR A 46 -3.48 12.25 -41.97
CA THR A 46 -3.19 10.82 -42.08
C THR A 46 -3.45 10.18 -40.73
N LEU A 47 -4.45 9.29 -40.64
CA LEU A 47 -4.83 8.64 -39.39
C LEU A 47 -3.61 7.90 -38.85
N SER A 48 -2.96 8.48 -37.84
CA SER A 48 -1.91 7.81 -37.07
C SER A 48 -2.44 6.46 -36.66
N ALA A 49 -1.68 5.40 -36.98
CA ALA A 49 -2.13 4.03 -36.78
C ALA A 49 -2.66 3.89 -35.34
N VAL A 50 -3.93 3.52 -35.20
CA VAL A 50 -4.58 3.35 -33.91
C VAL A 50 -3.82 2.26 -33.17
N GLN A 51 -2.97 2.66 -32.23
CA GLN A 51 -2.25 1.71 -31.38
C GLN A 51 -3.29 0.91 -30.62
N SER A 52 -3.36 -0.39 -30.90
CA SER A 52 -4.24 -1.30 -30.18
C SER A 52 -3.79 -1.34 -28.73
N VAL A 53 -4.66 -0.89 -27.83
CA VAL A 53 -4.45 -0.98 -26.38
C VAL A 53 -4.13 -2.44 -26.01
N PRO A 54 -3.04 -2.72 -25.26
CA PRO A 54 -2.71 -4.09 -24.88
C PRO A 54 -3.85 -4.76 -24.11
N SER A 55 -4.08 -6.05 -24.37
CA SER A 55 -5.09 -6.83 -23.64
C SER A 55 -4.76 -7.04 -22.16
N GLN A 56 -3.48 -6.94 -21.79
CA GLN A 56 -2.98 -7.16 -20.42
C GLN A 56 -1.94 -6.08 -20.05
N PRO A 57 -2.37 -4.84 -19.71
CA PRO A 57 -1.46 -3.73 -19.38
C PRO A 57 -0.49 -4.03 -18.21
N TRP A 58 -0.83 -4.98 -17.34
CA TRP A 58 0.04 -5.43 -16.25
C TRP A 58 1.26 -6.26 -16.68
N LEU A 59 1.34 -6.69 -17.94
CA LEU A 59 2.51 -7.41 -18.47
C LEU A 59 3.56 -6.50 -19.13
N MET A 60 3.25 -5.21 -19.28
CA MET A 60 4.09 -4.22 -19.98
C MET A 60 5.28 -3.73 -19.15
N HIS A 61 5.13 -3.71 -17.82
CA HIS A 61 6.15 -3.29 -16.86
C HIS A 61 6.18 -4.30 -15.69
N LYS A 62 7.24 -4.28 -14.88
CA LYS A 62 7.17 -4.84 -13.52
C LYS A 62 6.47 -3.82 -12.61
N TYR A 63 5.37 -4.21 -11.97
CA TYR A 63 4.63 -3.34 -11.07
C TYR A 63 4.92 -3.72 -9.62
N ILE A 64 5.35 -2.76 -8.80
CA ILE A 64 5.69 -3.01 -7.39
C ILE A 64 4.94 -1.99 -6.52
N PHE A 65 4.08 -2.50 -5.66
CA PHE A 65 3.37 -1.74 -4.65
C PHE A 65 4.13 -1.89 -3.35
N VAL A 66 4.32 -0.79 -2.62
CA VAL A 66 5.19 -0.73 -1.43
C VAL A 66 4.44 -0.12 -0.26
N ALA A 67 4.58 -0.75 0.90
CA ALA A 67 4.18 -0.15 2.17
C ALA A 67 5.12 -0.60 3.29
N HIS A 68 5.41 0.31 4.22
CA HIS A 68 6.12 0.02 5.46
C HIS A 68 5.13 -0.02 6.64
N HIS A 69 5.50 -0.65 7.74
CA HIS A 69 4.61 -0.89 8.88
C HIS A 69 3.99 0.41 9.39
N LYS A 70 2.67 0.40 9.53
CA LYS A 70 1.84 1.59 9.85
C LYS A 70 1.86 2.76 8.86
N ALA A 71 2.52 2.65 7.69
CA ALA A 71 2.40 3.65 6.61
C ALA A 71 1.08 3.54 5.81
N GLY A 72 0.31 2.47 5.98
CA GLY A 72 -0.95 2.21 5.25
C GLY A 72 -0.96 0.90 4.46
N VAL A 73 -0.39 -0.16 5.04
CA VAL A 73 -0.21 -1.49 4.42
C VAL A 73 -1.51 -2.04 3.82
N PHE A 74 -2.60 -2.10 4.59
CA PHE A 74 -3.88 -2.61 4.12
C PHE A 74 -4.44 -1.78 2.96
N LEU A 75 -4.46 -0.45 3.09
CA LEU A 75 -4.91 0.47 2.03
C LEU A 75 -4.13 0.25 0.72
N MET A 76 -2.81 0.08 0.78
CA MET A 76 -2.01 -0.20 -0.42
C MET A 76 -2.30 -1.59 -1.03
N GLY A 77 -2.48 -2.60 -0.18
CA GLY A 77 -2.85 -3.95 -0.61
C GLY A 77 -4.22 -4.00 -1.31
N ASP A 78 -5.20 -3.27 -0.77
CA ASP A 78 -6.54 -3.13 -1.33
C ASP A 78 -6.52 -2.34 -2.65
N LEU A 79 -5.85 -1.17 -2.69
CA LEU A 79 -5.69 -0.38 -3.91
C LEU A 79 -5.07 -1.22 -5.04
N LYS A 80 -3.93 -1.88 -4.80
CA LYS A 80 -3.30 -2.81 -5.75
C LYS A 80 -4.33 -3.82 -6.28
N THR A 81 -5.01 -4.50 -5.37
CA THR A 81 -5.89 -5.62 -5.70
C THR A 81 -7.12 -5.17 -6.48
N SER A 82 -7.75 -4.06 -6.08
CA SER A 82 -8.88 -3.47 -6.81
C SER A 82 -8.48 -2.95 -8.20
N ILE A 83 -7.34 -2.24 -8.33
CA ILE A 83 -6.85 -1.74 -9.62
C ILE A 83 -6.67 -2.88 -10.62
N PHE A 84 -5.91 -3.92 -10.25
CA PHE A 84 -5.56 -4.96 -11.21
C PHE A 84 -6.69 -5.96 -11.45
N ARG A 85 -7.52 -6.29 -10.45
CA ARG A 85 -8.74 -7.09 -10.68
C ARG A 85 -9.73 -6.35 -11.58
N ALA A 86 -9.87 -5.03 -11.46
CA ALA A 86 -10.71 -4.23 -12.37
C ALA A 86 -10.23 -4.28 -13.84
N LEU A 87 -8.93 -4.43 -14.07
CA LEU A 87 -8.36 -4.61 -15.39
C LEU A 87 -8.39 -6.08 -15.88
N GLY A 88 -8.78 -7.03 -15.04
CA GLY A 88 -8.90 -8.45 -15.37
C GLY A 88 -7.69 -9.32 -15.01
N ALA A 89 -6.76 -8.84 -14.17
CA ALA A 89 -5.65 -9.65 -13.67
C ALA A 89 -6.14 -10.75 -12.71
N ALA A 90 -5.57 -11.95 -12.85
CA ALA A 90 -5.87 -13.08 -11.98
C ALA A 90 -5.07 -13.01 -10.67
N GLU A 91 -5.44 -13.84 -9.68
CA GLU A 91 -4.67 -13.93 -8.43
C GLU A 91 -3.24 -14.44 -8.67
N SER A 92 -3.05 -15.30 -9.67
CA SER A 92 -1.72 -15.76 -10.11
C SER A 92 -0.84 -14.66 -10.68
N ASP A 93 -1.41 -13.54 -11.12
CA ASP A 93 -0.66 -12.38 -11.63
C ASP A 93 -0.15 -11.48 -10.50
N MET A 94 -0.54 -11.76 -9.24
CA MET A 94 -0.26 -10.94 -8.07
C MET A 94 0.55 -11.72 -7.02
N GLY A 95 1.69 -11.15 -6.62
CA GLY A 95 2.53 -11.66 -5.54
C GLY A 95 2.55 -10.75 -4.32
N VAL A 96 2.96 -11.32 -3.18
CA VAL A 96 3.17 -10.63 -1.91
C VAL A 96 4.52 -11.07 -1.35
N TRP A 97 5.28 -10.14 -0.79
CA TRP A 97 6.56 -10.41 -0.13
C TRP A 97 6.70 -9.49 1.09
N SER A 98 6.83 -10.08 2.28
CA SER A 98 7.10 -9.36 3.53
C SER A 98 8.52 -9.58 4.05
N GLN A 99 9.03 -8.62 4.85
CA GLN A 99 10.21 -8.82 5.69
C GLN A 99 9.86 -8.55 7.17
N PRO A 100 9.89 -9.56 8.06
CA PRO A 100 10.17 -10.97 7.79
C PRO A 100 9.05 -11.63 6.97
N CYS A 101 9.41 -12.68 6.24
CA CYS A 101 8.48 -13.45 5.43
C CYS A 101 7.80 -14.51 6.31
N TYR A 102 6.58 -14.24 6.77
CA TYR A 102 5.84 -15.17 7.62
C TYR A 102 5.30 -16.39 6.81
N PRO A 103 5.19 -17.59 7.42
CA PRO A 103 4.74 -18.79 6.72
C PRO A 103 3.34 -18.63 6.10
N GLY A 104 3.26 -18.69 4.78
CA GLY A 104 2.02 -18.58 4.01
C GLY A 104 1.66 -17.15 3.57
N GLU A 105 2.39 -16.12 3.99
CA GLU A 105 2.12 -14.74 3.58
C GLU A 105 2.85 -14.33 2.29
N CYS A 106 4.09 -14.80 2.09
CA CYS A 106 4.81 -14.55 0.84
C CYS A 106 4.36 -15.54 -0.24
N VAL A 107 3.83 -15.02 -1.33
CA VAL A 107 3.30 -15.82 -2.45
C VAL A 107 3.75 -15.22 -3.78
N SER A 108 4.01 -16.09 -4.76
CA SER A 108 4.30 -15.74 -6.15
C SER A 108 5.37 -14.63 -6.32
N PRO A 109 6.63 -14.84 -5.87
CA PRO A 109 7.70 -13.83 -5.96
C PRO A 109 8.13 -13.48 -7.40
N GLU A 110 7.65 -14.23 -8.41
CA GLU A 110 7.87 -13.97 -9.84
C GLU A 110 6.65 -13.30 -10.54
N ALA A 111 5.60 -12.98 -9.78
CA ALA A 111 4.41 -12.33 -10.33
C ALA A 111 4.72 -10.94 -10.94
N PRO A 112 4.08 -10.55 -12.06
CA PRO A 112 4.30 -9.24 -12.70
C PRO A 112 3.84 -8.06 -11.84
N ILE A 113 2.87 -8.29 -10.94
CA ILE A 113 2.38 -7.34 -9.95
C ILE A 113 2.82 -7.83 -8.58
N GLN A 114 3.62 -7.05 -7.85
CA GLN A 114 4.12 -7.42 -6.52
C GLN A 114 3.64 -6.44 -5.46
N PHE A 115 3.42 -6.93 -4.24
CA PHE A 115 3.28 -6.11 -3.04
C PHE A 115 4.43 -6.41 -2.08
N TRP A 116 5.25 -5.40 -1.79
CA TRP A 116 6.41 -5.51 -0.91
C TRP A 116 6.13 -4.78 0.40
N MET A 117 6.06 -5.54 1.49
CA MET A 117 5.80 -5.05 2.85
C MET A 117 7.10 -5.05 3.64
N ASP A 118 7.49 -3.90 4.19
CA ASP A 118 8.71 -3.71 5.02
C ASP A 118 10.07 -4.02 4.35
N LEU A 119 10.06 -4.50 3.11
CA LEU A 119 11.23 -4.95 2.34
C LEU A 119 11.90 -3.83 1.53
N TYR A 120 11.15 -2.83 1.06
CA TYR A 120 11.66 -1.86 0.09
C TYR A 120 12.61 -0.84 0.72
N SER A 121 13.80 -0.70 0.15
CA SER A 121 14.84 0.27 0.50
C SER A 121 15.45 0.83 -0.80
N TYR A 122 16.37 1.80 -0.69
CA TYR A 122 17.11 2.30 -1.85
C TYR A 122 17.84 1.19 -2.62
N GLU A 123 18.49 0.26 -1.92
CA GLU A 123 19.23 -0.86 -2.52
C GLU A 123 18.28 -1.81 -3.25
N ARG A 124 17.19 -2.21 -2.59
CA ARG A 124 16.15 -3.05 -3.20
C ARG A 124 15.47 -2.39 -4.40
N ALA A 125 15.39 -1.05 -4.40
CA ALA A 125 14.90 -0.30 -5.56
C ALA A 125 15.86 -0.39 -6.76
N GLN A 126 17.19 -0.41 -6.54
CA GLN A 126 18.15 -0.63 -7.64
C GLN A 126 18.09 -2.06 -8.16
N GLU A 127 18.10 -3.07 -7.27
CA GLU A 127 17.94 -4.47 -7.66
C GLU A 127 16.65 -4.71 -8.48
N ALA A 128 15.54 -4.07 -8.10
CA ALA A 128 14.28 -4.13 -8.81
C ALA A 128 14.35 -3.51 -10.23
N ARG A 129 15.06 -2.39 -10.40
CA ARG A 129 15.30 -1.75 -11.71
C ARG A 129 16.12 -2.63 -12.62
N GLU A 130 17.22 -3.17 -12.11
CA GLU A 130 18.10 -4.07 -12.85
C GLU A 130 17.34 -5.33 -13.30
N ALA A 131 16.57 -5.95 -12.39
CA ALA A 131 15.76 -7.13 -12.69
C ALA A 131 14.60 -6.85 -13.68
N ALA A 132 14.07 -5.62 -13.72
CA ALA A 132 13.03 -5.24 -14.68
C ALA A 132 13.57 -5.05 -16.11
N GLY A 133 14.86 -4.70 -16.25
CA GLY A 133 15.56 -4.59 -17.53
C GLY A 133 14.82 -3.76 -18.57
N ALA A 134 14.75 -4.25 -19.82
CA ALA A 134 14.14 -3.54 -20.94
C ALA A 134 12.61 -3.33 -20.83
N LYS A 135 11.91 -4.04 -19.93
CA LYS A 135 10.48 -3.77 -19.67
C LYS A 135 10.28 -2.53 -18.78
N GLY A 136 11.30 -2.16 -18.00
CA GLY A 136 11.18 -1.14 -16.96
C GLY A 136 10.18 -1.51 -15.87
N MET A 137 10.06 -0.64 -14.87
CA MET A 137 9.17 -0.83 -13.74
C MET A 137 8.28 0.38 -13.46
N ARG A 138 7.22 0.15 -12.68
CA ARG A 138 6.39 1.18 -12.06
C ARG A 138 6.24 0.84 -10.58
N VAL A 139 6.78 1.70 -9.73
CA VAL A 139 6.67 1.58 -8.27
C VAL A 139 5.62 2.55 -7.77
N VAL A 140 4.75 2.08 -6.90
CA VAL A 140 3.86 2.92 -6.10
C VAL A 140 4.11 2.61 -4.63
N GLY A 141 4.52 3.62 -3.85
CA GLY A 141 4.74 3.47 -2.41
C GLY A 141 3.88 4.42 -1.61
N ILE A 142 3.35 3.97 -0.48
CA ILE A 142 2.64 4.84 0.46
C ILE A 142 3.59 5.32 1.55
N VAL A 143 3.66 6.64 1.71
CA VAL A 143 4.42 7.31 2.77
C VAL A 143 3.45 7.91 3.77
N ARG A 144 3.81 7.88 5.06
CA ARG A 144 3.06 8.47 6.16
C ARG A 144 4.04 9.25 7.04
N ASP A 145 3.55 10.23 7.79
CA ASP A 145 4.37 10.98 8.76
C ASP A 145 5.11 10.01 9.71
N PRO A 146 6.47 10.01 9.70
CA PRO A 146 7.29 9.18 10.58
C PRO A 146 6.92 9.20 12.06
N VAL A 147 6.48 10.36 12.59
CA VAL A 147 6.06 10.48 14.00
C VAL A 147 4.69 9.83 14.21
N SER A 148 3.75 10.04 13.29
CA SER A 148 2.46 9.36 13.33
C SER A 148 2.58 7.85 13.16
N MET A 149 3.58 7.34 12.42
CA MET A 149 3.85 5.90 12.32
C MET A 149 4.19 5.27 13.68
N ILE A 150 5.12 5.87 14.46
CA ILE A 150 5.52 5.33 15.77
C ILE A 150 4.43 5.46 16.83
N VAL A 151 3.66 6.55 16.81
CA VAL A 151 2.47 6.73 17.66
C VAL A 151 1.42 5.66 17.34
N SER A 152 1.15 5.46 16.04
CA SER A 152 0.19 4.48 15.55
C SER A 152 0.62 3.04 15.85
N ALA A 153 1.91 2.73 15.77
CA ALA A 153 2.45 1.43 16.16
C ALA A 153 2.33 1.18 17.66
N TYR A 154 2.68 2.15 18.52
CA TYR A 154 2.48 2.00 19.96
C TYR A 154 1.01 1.69 20.28
N CYS A 155 0.06 2.52 19.82
CA CYS A 155 -1.35 2.35 20.15
C CYS A 155 -1.94 1.02 19.68
N TYR A 156 -1.45 0.51 18.57
CA TYR A 156 -1.87 -0.77 18.01
C TYR A 156 -1.33 -1.97 18.80
N HIS A 157 -0.02 -2.02 19.03
CA HIS A 157 0.63 -3.17 19.67
C HIS A 157 0.45 -3.17 21.19
N HIS A 158 0.29 -2.00 21.81
CA HIS A 158 0.03 -1.86 23.25
C HIS A 158 -1.34 -2.44 23.68
N ARG A 159 -2.36 -2.42 22.80
CA ARG A 159 -3.66 -3.09 23.05
C ARG A 159 -3.67 -4.58 22.70
N GLY A 160 -2.53 -5.13 22.25
CA GLY A 160 -2.36 -6.55 21.97
C GLY A 160 -2.83 -7.06 20.60
N GLU A 161 -2.99 -6.16 19.62
CA GLU A 161 -3.10 -6.60 18.23
C GLU A 161 -1.74 -7.11 17.71
N GLU A 162 -1.77 -8.10 16.81
CA GLU A 162 -0.58 -8.62 16.11
C GLU A 162 0.54 -9.13 17.06
N LEU A 163 0.15 -9.90 18.07
CA LEU A 163 1.02 -10.43 19.15
C LEU A 163 2.36 -11.02 18.68
N TYR A 164 2.37 -11.67 17.51
CA TYR A 164 3.53 -12.36 16.93
C TYR A 164 4.42 -11.47 16.04
N ASN A 165 4.29 -10.14 16.10
CA ASN A 165 5.15 -9.25 15.31
C ASN A 165 6.60 -9.31 15.81
N LEU A 166 7.48 -9.91 15.00
CA LEU A 166 8.88 -10.16 15.34
C LEU A 166 9.71 -8.89 15.62
N MET A 167 9.25 -7.72 15.17
CA MET A 167 9.89 -6.42 15.43
C MET A 167 9.80 -6.03 16.91
N PHE A 168 8.71 -6.38 17.60
CA PHE A 168 8.42 -5.95 18.97
C PHE A 168 8.74 -7.00 20.03
N LEU A 169 9.53 -8.02 19.68
CA LEU A 169 9.98 -9.05 20.62
C LEU A 169 10.77 -8.48 21.82
N PRO A 170 10.64 -9.09 23.02
CA PRO A 170 9.74 -10.21 23.35
C PRO A 170 8.27 -9.77 23.37
N GLU A 171 7.37 -10.66 22.93
CA GLU A 171 5.93 -10.42 22.86
C GLU A 171 5.35 -9.97 24.22
N LEU A 172 4.21 -9.29 24.19
CA LEU A 172 3.52 -8.71 25.36
C LEU A 172 4.26 -7.59 26.11
N ILE A 173 5.58 -7.43 26.00
CA ILE A 173 6.33 -6.44 26.80
C ILE A 173 5.84 -5.00 26.58
N LEU A 174 5.43 -4.68 25.35
CA LEU A 174 4.91 -3.37 24.98
C LEU A 174 3.52 -3.07 25.58
N GLN A 175 2.73 -4.09 25.90
CA GLN A 175 1.44 -3.95 26.61
C GLN A 175 1.66 -3.60 28.10
N LEU A 176 2.83 -3.95 28.63
CA LEU A 176 3.24 -3.67 30.03
C LEU A 176 3.98 -2.32 30.18
N MET A 177 4.28 -1.64 29.07
CA MET A 177 4.94 -0.33 29.07
C MET A 177 3.91 0.80 29.05
N GLY A 178 4.17 1.87 29.81
CA GLY A 178 3.40 3.10 29.70
C GLY A 178 3.69 3.86 28.39
N PRO A 179 2.87 4.87 28.04
CA PRO A 179 3.00 5.62 26.80
C PRO A 179 4.39 6.19 26.51
N LYS A 180 5.10 6.64 27.55
CA LYS A 180 6.44 7.23 27.41
C LYS A 180 7.50 6.16 27.08
N GLU A 181 7.54 5.10 27.87
CA GLU A 181 8.52 4.02 27.75
C GLU A 181 8.27 3.21 26.47
N GLY A 182 7.01 2.91 26.17
CA GLY A 182 6.62 2.14 25.00
C GLY A 182 6.76 2.92 23.70
N LEU A 183 6.46 4.23 23.65
CA LEU A 183 6.73 5.05 22.47
C LEU A 183 8.22 5.05 22.12
N LYS A 184 9.10 5.16 23.13
CA LYS A 184 10.55 5.03 22.94
C LYS A 184 10.91 3.64 22.39
N PHE A 185 10.43 2.57 23.02
CA PHE A 185 10.69 1.18 22.61
C PHE A 185 10.30 0.92 21.15
N VAL A 186 9.14 1.44 20.73
CA VAL A 186 8.64 1.36 19.35
C VAL A 186 9.50 2.20 18.40
N ALA A 187 9.81 3.44 18.77
CA ALA A 187 10.60 4.35 17.94
C ALA A 187 12.03 3.85 17.66
N GLU A 188 12.65 3.17 18.62
CA GLU A 188 13.96 2.52 18.43
C GLU A 188 13.87 1.35 17.44
N ARG A 189 12.78 0.57 17.48
CA ARG A 189 12.58 -0.64 16.66
C ARG A 189 12.10 -0.35 15.23
N MET A 190 11.24 0.66 15.05
CA MET A 190 10.77 1.09 13.72
C MET A 190 11.82 1.88 12.95
N LEU A 191 12.91 2.32 13.59
CA LEU A 191 13.90 3.21 12.97
C LEU A 191 14.45 2.70 11.63
N PRO A 192 14.80 1.40 11.44
CA PRO A 192 15.27 0.89 10.15
C PRO A 192 14.20 0.94 9.06
N LEU A 193 12.94 0.67 9.39
CA LEU A 193 11.83 0.72 8.42
C LEU A 193 11.54 2.14 7.96
N VAL A 194 11.52 3.08 8.90
CA VAL A 194 11.30 4.51 8.61
C VAL A 194 12.49 5.07 7.82
N ALA A 195 13.72 4.64 8.11
CA ALA A 195 14.90 4.98 7.31
C ALA A 195 14.81 4.43 5.88
N ASN A 196 14.40 3.17 5.70
CA ASN A 196 14.18 2.54 4.40
C ASN A 196 13.08 3.23 3.58
N MET A 197 11.94 3.54 4.21
CA MET A 197 10.85 4.30 3.59
C MET A 197 11.34 5.68 3.16
N THR A 198 12.06 6.38 4.03
CA THR A 198 12.62 7.71 3.70
C THR A 198 13.57 7.62 2.51
N SER A 199 14.56 6.73 2.53
CA SER A 199 15.55 6.61 1.45
C SER A 199 14.97 6.18 0.10
N ALA A 200 13.85 5.45 0.11
CA ALA A 200 13.15 5.03 -1.08
C ALA A 200 12.30 6.14 -1.75
N PHE A 201 11.85 7.15 -0.98
CA PHE A 201 10.84 8.12 -1.46
C PHE A 201 11.23 9.61 -1.28
N GLU A 202 12.36 9.93 -0.65
CA GLU A 202 12.89 11.30 -0.55
C GLU A 202 13.35 11.89 -1.90
N LEU A 203 13.82 11.04 -2.81
CA LEU A 203 14.29 11.43 -4.13
C LEU A 203 13.34 10.88 -5.20
N PRO A 204 12.54 11.74 -5.87
CA PRO A 204 11.61 11.28 -6.89
C PRO A 204 12.34 10.71 -8.10
N SER A 205 11.83 9.60 -8.62
CA SER A 205 12.30 8.95 -9.84
C SER A 205 11.14 8.80 -10.83
N ASN A 206 11.41 8.87 -12.13
CA ASN A 206 10.38 8.78 -13.19
C ASN A 206 9.64 7.41 -13.22
N ASP A 207 10.16 6.43 -12.49
CA ASP A 207 9.58 5.09 -12.31
C ASP A 207 8.88 4.88 -10.96
N THR A 208 8.78 5.92 -10.12
CA THR A 208 8.29 5.82 -8.74
C THR A 208 7.27 6.91 -8.44
N PHE A 209 6.09 6.51 -7.96
CA PHE A 209 5.04 7.41 -7.47
C PHE A 209 4.88 7.26 -5.96
N HIS A 210 4.86 8.38 -5.24
CA HIS A 210 4.62 8.42 -3.79
C HIS A 210 3.18 8.82 -3.47
N LEU A 211 2.43 7.90 -2.87
CA LEU A 211 1.10 8.15 -2.32
C LEU A 211 1.26 8.68 -0.90
N VAL A 212 0.82 9.91 -0.61
CA VAL A 212 0.89 10.46 0.75
C VAL A 212 -0.35 10.02 1.51
N TYR A 213 -0.17 9.21 2.57
CA TYR A 213 -1.24 8.65 3.40
C TYR A 213 -2.25 9.72 3.81
N GLU A 214 -1.75 10.81 4.39
CA GLU A 214 -2.58 11.91 4.91
C GLU A 214 -3.40 12.61 3.81
N LYS A 215 -2.94 12.61 2.54
CA LYS A 215 -3.71 13.15 1.41
C LYS A 215 -4.81 12.18 0.98
N VAL A 216 -4.45 10.91 0.75
CA VAL A 216 -5.40 9.89 0.25
C VAL A 216 -6.48 9.56 1.28
N THR A 217 -6.20 9.65 2.59
CA THR A 217 -7.20 9.46 3.65
C THR A 217 -7.82 10.76 4.17
N SER A 218 -7.56 11.92 3.56
CA SER A 218 -8.11 13.22 4.04
C SER A 218 -9.62 13.35 3.83
N SER A 219 -10.12 12.82 2.71
CA SER A 219 -11.50 12.91 2.25
C SER A 219 -11.69 12.03 1.03
N SER A 220 -12.94 11.68 0.68
CA SER A 220 -13.25 10.97 -0.56
C SER A 220 -12.82 11.67 -1.85
N VAL A 221 -12.79 13.02 -1.85
CA VAL A 221 -12.31 13.81 -3.00
C VAL A 221 -10.78 13.72 -3.10
N GLY A 222 -10.08 13.82 -1.97
CA GLY A 222 -8.63 13.60 -1.91
C GLY A 222 -8.25 12.17 -2.32
N PHE A 223 -9.03 11.18 -1.90
CA PHE A 223 -8.90 9.78 -2.33
C PHE A 223 -8.98 9.66 -3.85
N ASP A 224 -10.10 10.10 -4.45
CA ASP A 224 -10.34 9.97 -5.89
C ASP A 224 -9.26 10.68 -6.72
N GLN A 225 -8.81 11.87 -6.27
CA GLN A 225 -7.73 12.60 -6.92
C GLN A 225 -6.41 11.81 -6.86
N GLN A 226 -5.98 11.38 -5.68
CA GLN A 226 -4.71 10.66 -5.52
C GLN A 226 -4.70 9.32 -6.27
N VAL A 227 -5.83 8.61 -6.32
CA VAL A 227 -5.97 7.38 -7.11
C VAL A 227 -6.00 7.65 -8.61
N GLY A 228 -6.60 8.76 -9.06
CA GLY A 228 -6.56 9.20 -10.46
C GLY A 228 -5.14 9.55 -10.94
N GLU A 229 -4.37 10.25 -10.10
CA GLU A 229 -2.95 10.57 -10.33
C GLU A 229 -2.11 9.28 -10.40
N MET A 230 -2.24 8.40 -9.41
CA MET A 230 -1.56 7.09 -9.35
C MET A 230 -1.87 6.22 -10.57
N THR A 231 -3.15 6.09 -10.95
CA THR A 231 -3.60 5.30 -12.11
C THR A 231 -3.03 5.87 -13.42
N SER A 232 -2.94 7.20 -13.51
CA SER A 232 -2.35 7.88 -14.68
C SER A 232 -0.85 7.64 -14.79
N PHE A 233 -0.12 7.65 -13.68
CA PHE A 233 1.29 7.30 -13.60
C PHE A 233 1.54 5.83 -13.97
N LEU A 234 0.76 4.90 -13.41
CA LEU A 234 0.91 3.46 -13.58
C LEU A 234 0.80 3.05 -15.05
N PHE A 235 -0.25 3.51 -15.73
CA PHE A 235 -0.65 2.96 -17.02
C PHE A 235 -0.48 3.92 -18.19
N GLN A 236 -0.48 5.24 -18.00
CA GLN A 236 -0.41 6.21 -19.10
C GLN A 236 -1.46 5.86 -20.18
N ASP A 237 -1.06 5.67 -21.43
CA ASP A 237 -1.97 5.32 -22.54
C ASP A 237 -2.22 3.80 -22.69
N LEU A 238 -1.73 2.96 -21.77
CA LEU A 238 -1.93 1.51 -21.76
C LEU A 238 -3.35 1.08 -21.37
N ILE A 239 -4.22 2.00 -20.94
CA ILE A 239 -5.64 1.75 -20.64
C ILE A 239 -6.55 2.86 -21.17
N THR A 240 -7.73 2.45 -21.63
CA THR A 240 -8.76 3.36 -22.15
C THR A 240 -9.38 4.23 -21.05
N PRO A 241 -10.03 5.37 -21.39
CA PRO A 241 -10.81 6.15 -20.43
C PRO A 241 -11.88 5.34 -19.69
N ALA A 242 -12.52 4.38 -20.36
CA ALA A 242 -13.51 3.50 -19.74
C ALA A 242 -12.88 2.59 -18.65
N GLN A 243 -11.73 1.98 -18.94
CA GLN A 243 -10.96 1.21 -17.96
C GLN A 243 -10.47 2.07 -16.80
N ARG A 244 -10.07 3.33 -17.05
CA ARG A 244 -9.69 4.29 -15.98
C ARG A 244 -10.86 4.57 -15.03
N SER A 245 -12.06 4.81 -15.56
CA SER A 245 -13.27 4.96 -14.73
C SER A 245 -13.64 3.68 -13.98
N GLN A 246 -13.48 2.51 -14.60
CA GLN A 246 -13.71 1.22 -13.95
C GLN A 246 -12.74 0.98 -12.79
N VAL A 247 -11.44 1.28 -12.97
CA VAL A 247 -10.42 1.22 -11.92
C VAL A 247 -10.78 2.15 -10.77
N LEU A 248 -11.10 3.42 -11.05
CA LEU A 248 -11.45 4.40 -10.02
C LEU A 248 -12.66 3.93 -9.19
N ASN A 249 -13.74 3.49 -9.85
CA ASN A 249 -14.92 2.96 -9.17
C ASN A 249 -14.59 1.72 -8.33
N ALA A 250 -13.77 0.79 -8.84
CA ALA A 250 -13.37 -0.40 -8.10
C ALA A 250 -12.49 -0.09 -6.88
N THR A 251 -11.69 0.97 -6.92
CA THR A 251 -10.87 1.40 -5.78
C THR A 251 -11.67 2.11 -4.68
N GLN A 252 -12.88 2.63 -4.95
CA GLN A 252 -13.66 3.35 -3.94
C GLN A 252 -13.99 2.51 -2.70
N SER A 253 -14.00 1.17 -2.80
CA SER A 253 -14.16 0.28 -1.64
C SER A 253 -13.05 0.43 -0.58
N ALA A 254 -11.89 0.98 -0.94
CA ALA A 254 -10.77 1.23 -0.03
C ALA A 254 -10.76 2.67 0.54
N ASP A 255 -11.71 3.52 0.17
CA ASP A 255 -11.86 4.86 0.73
C ASP A 255 -12.49 4.78 2.13
N LEU A 256 -11.67 5.07 3.14
CA LEU A 256 -12.05 5.04 4.56
C LEU A 256 -13.17 6.03 4.94
N HIS A 257 -13.48 7.03 4.10
CA HIS A 257 -14.62 7.94 4.33
C HIS A 257 -15.94 7.36 3.81
N ARG A 258 -15.91 6.64 2.69
CA ARG A 258 -17.08 5.92 2.13
C ARG A 258 -17.34 4.60 2.84
N HIS A 259 -16.25 3.91 3.19
CA HIS A 259 -16.24 2.59 3.82
C HIS A 259 -15.29 2.62 5.03
N PRO A 260 -15.73 3.21 6.17
CA PRO A 260 -14.96 3.16 7.41
C PRO A 260 -14.55 1.74 7.77
N ALA A 261 -13.28 1.54 8.12
CA ALA A 261 -12.73 0.22 8.39
C ALA A 261 -13.48 -0.48 9.55
N VAL A 262 -14.13 -1.61 9.25
CA VAL A 262 -14.85 -2.41 10.24
C VAL A 262 -13.90 -3.46 10.83
N GLY A 263 -13.33 -3.17 12.00
CA GLY A 263 -12.52 -4.12 12.77
C GLY A 263 -11.36 -3.47 13.52
N ASN A 264 -10.59 -4.31 14.21
CA ASN A 264 -9.55 -3.86 15.15
C ASN A 264 -8.25 -3.36 14.48
N HIS A 265 -8.26 -3.04 13.18
CA HIS A 265 -7.04 -2.61 12.47
C HIS A 265 -6.81 -1.08 12.43
N GLY A 266 -7.80 -0.28 12.83
CA GLY A 266 -7.64 1.15 13.11
C GLY A 266 -7.10 1.42 14.53
N ASN A 267 -6.84 2.68 14.89
CA ASN A 267 -6.51 3.08 16.26
C ASN A 267 -7.55 4.06 16.80
N ASP A 268 -7.78 4.02 18.12
CA ASP A 268 -8.54 5.05 18.80
C ASP A 268 -7.79 6.38 18.76
N GLN A 269 -8.44 7.43 18.25
CA GLN A 269 -7.86 8.78 18.17
C GLN A 269 -7.37 9.28 19.55
N GLU A 270 -8.10 8.94 20.61
CA GLU A 270 -7.70 9.27 21.99
C GLU A 270 -6.34 8.68 22.36
N CYS A 271 -6.05 7.43 21.97
CA CYS A 271 -4.73 6.84 22.22
C CYS A 271 -3.64 7.61 21.45
N GLU A 272 -3.84 7.86 20.15
CA GLU A 272 -2.83 8.57 19.35
C GLU A 272 -2.57 9.99 19.89
N ASP A 273 -3.62 10.71 20.31
CA ASP A 273 -3.51 12.04 20.91
C ASP A 273 -2.84 12.03 22.29
N GLN A 274 -3.09 11.02 23.12
CA GLN A 274 -2.42 10.86 24.41
C GLN A 274 -0.93 10.55 24.22
N VAL A 275 -0.60 9.63 23.31
CA VAL A 275 0.78 9.15 23.07
C VAL A 275 1.62 10.21 22.37
N ARG A 276 1.04 10.99 21.44
CA ARG A 276 1.72 12.09 20.74
C ARG A 276 2.29 13.15 21.69
N LYS A 277 1.69 13.35 22.87
CA LYS A 277 2.21 14.25 23.93
C LYS A 277 3.57 13.83 24.48
N TYR A 278 3.96 12.57 24.32
CA TYR A 278 5.25 12.02 24.78
C TYR A 278 6.36 12.07 23.72
N VAL A 279 6.06 12.42 22.47
CA VAL A 279 7.07 12.57 21.40
C VAL A 279 8.23 13.52 21.78
N PRO A 280 7.98 14.69 22.41
CA PRO A 280 9.07 15.57 22.88
C PRO A 280 9.96 14.98 23.98
N SER A 281 9.55 13.85 24.59
CA SER A 281 10.31 13.16 25.64
C SER A 281 11.16 11.99 25.14
N LEU A 282 11.16 11.73 23.83
CA LEU A 282 12.10 10.81 23.19
C LEU A 282 13.55 11.30 23.38
N PRO A 283 14.55 10.39 23.39
CA PRO A 283 15.96 10.77 23.40
C PRO A 283 16.26 11.79 22.27
N PRO A 284 17.01 12.88 22.52
CA PRO A 284 17.19 13.96 21.54
C PRO A 284 17.71 13.51 20.18
N GLU A 285 18.66 12.55 20.17
CA GLU A 285 19.19 11.95 18.93
C GLU A 285 18.12 11.17 18.15
N LEU A 286 17.25 10.44 18.86
CA LEU A 286 16.18 9.66 18.25
C LEU A 286 15.13 10.59 17.65
N LEU A 287 14.69 11.60 18.41
CA LEU A 287 13.75 12.61 17.93
C LEU A 287 14.31 13.40 16.74
N SER A 288 15.61 13.73 16.75
CA SER A 288 16.29 14.38 15.62
C SER A 288 16.28 13.53 14.35
N ARG A 289 16.47 12.20 14.45
CA ARG A 289 16.35 11.29 13.30
C ARG A 289 14.93 11.29 12.73
N TYR A 290 13.90 11.18 13.59
CA TYR A 290 12.50 11.21 13.14
C TYR A 290 12.12 12.55 12.48
N ARG A 291 12.57 13.68 13.03
CA ARG A 291 12.40 15.00 12.39
C ARG A 291 13.12 15.10 11.04
N SER A 292 14.35 14.60 10.93
CA SER A 292 15.07 14.56 9.65
C SER A 292 14.33 13.70 8.60
N PHE A 293 13.71 12.59 9.00
CA PHE A 293 12.86 11.79 8.11
C PHE A 293 11.59 12.54 7.69
N GLN A 294 10.95 13.29 8.60
CA GLN A 294 9.83 14.18 8.26
C GLN A 294 10.23 15.22 7.21
N GLU A 295 11.33 15.94 7.43
CA GLU A 295 11.86 16.96 6.50
C GLU A 295 12.13 16.38 5.10
N ARG A 296 12.83 15.24 5.03
CA ARG A 296 13.20 14.56 3.77
C ARG A 296 12.00 14.04 2.98
N LEU A 297 10.89 13.76 3.66
CA LEU A 297 9.61 13.37 3.05
C LEU A 297 8.66 14.57 2.82
N GLY A 298 9.08 15.80 3.14
CA GLY A 298 8.29 17.02 2.93
C GLY A 298 7.20 17.27 3.98
N TYR A 299 7.24 16.60 5.13
CA TYR A 299 6.37 16.90 6.26
C TYR A 299 6.86 18.12 7.06
N ALA A 300 5.93 18.84 7.67
CA ALA A 300 6.26 19.96 8.55
C ALA A 300 6.82 19.45 9.89
N VAL A 301 7.95 20.01 10.33
CA VAL A 301 8.57 19.70 11.62
C VAL A 301 8.24 20.79 12.65
N PRO A 302 7.68 20.42 13.83
CA PRO A 302 7.53 21.30 14.99
C PRO A 302 8.79 21.31 15.88
#